data_AF-A0A967F0I3-F1
#
_entry.id   AF-A0A967F0I3-F1
#
_cell.length_a   1.000
_cell.length_b   1.000
_cell.length_c   1.000
_cell.angle_alpha   90.00
_cell.angle_beta   90.00
_cell.angle_gamma   90.00
#
_symmetry.space_group_name_H-M   'P 1'
#
loop_
_entity.id
_entity.type
_entity.pdbx_description
1 polymer ?
#
loop_
_entity_poly.entity_id
_entity_poly.type
_entity_poly.pdbx_seq_one_letter_code
_entity_poly.pdbx_strand_id
1 'polypeptide(L)'
;MLQLESGDGLQAVLARLNRGRLSLPDTWETAGLAAAEETLEALFRPSEKLAVYGTLAPGKVNHHHIADLGGNWADTALRGTLGQVPQGIHQGLPGLCLDPAAAPMPVKLLVSVRLAAAWARLDAFEGEEMQRLLVPLERDGAFAGLANIYSLRRSMIAALT
;
A
#
# COMPACT_ATOMS: atom_id res chain seq x y z
N MET A 1 4.78 -24.04 -11.88
CA MET A 1 3.40 -23.95 -12.40
C MET A 1 2.54 -23.55 -11.22
N LEU A 2 1.93 -22.36 -11.26
CA LEU A 2 1.13 -21.83 -10.15
C LEU A 2 -0.03 -22.79 -9.82
N GLN A 3 0.01 -23.44 -8.67
CA GLN A 3 -1.22 -23.82 -7.98
C GLN A 3 -1.62 -22.61 -7.13
N LEU A 4 -2.23 -21.63 -7.80
CA LEU A 4 -3.24 -20.83 -7.12
C LEU A 4 -4.30 -21.86 -6.71
N GLU A 5 -4.43 -22.13 -5.41
CA GLU A 5 -5.50 -23.00 -4.96
C GLU A 5 -6.82 -22.49 -5.54
N SER A 6 -7.54 -23.43 -6.14
CA SER A 6 -8.69 -23.22 -7.00
C SER A 6 -9.64 -22.14 -6.47
N GLY A 7 -9.60 -20.92 -7.02
CA GLY A 7 -10.69 -19.93 -6.87
C GLY A 7 -10.32 -18.52 -6.37
N ASP A 8 -9.16 -18.30 -5.76
CA ASP A 8 -8.86 -16.96 -5.20
C ASP A 8 -8.25 -16.03 -6.26
N GLY A 9 -9.05 -15.10 -6.77
CA GLY A 9 -8.57 -14.02 -7.66
C GLY A 9 -7.55 -13.11 -6.96
N LEU A 10 -6.76 -12.35 -7.73
CA LEU A 10 -5.70 -11.44 -7.22
C LEU A 10 -6.17 -10.59 -6.02
N GLN A 11 -7.41 -10.12 -6.06
CA GLN A 11 -8.01 -9.32 -4.98
C GLN A 11 -8.13 -10.08 -3.65
N ALA A 12 -8.49 -11.37 -3.68
CA ALA A 12 -8.57 -12.22 -2.49
C ALA A 12 -7.17 -12.45 -1.90
N VAL A 13 -6.16 -12.70 -2.75
CA VAL A 13 -4.77 -12.85 -2.32
C VAL A 13 -4.26 -11.56 -1.64
N LEU A 14 -4.48 -10.40 -2.26
CA LEU A 14 -4.08 -9.11 -1.69
C LEU A 14 -4.81 -8.81 -0.38
N ALA A 15 -6.11 -9.11 -0.29
CA ALA A 15 -6.88 -8.94 0.93
C ALA A 15 -6.28 -9.77 2.07
N ARG A 16 -5.94 -11.04 1.79
CA ARG A 16 -5.34 -11.96 2.76
C ARG A 16 -3.97 -11.49 3.23
N LEU A 17 -3.10 -11.07 2.31
CA LEU A 17 -1.78 -10.48 2.63
C LEU A 17 -1.90 -9.23 3.51
N ASN A 18 -2.75 -8.29 3.12
CA ASN A 18 -2.93 -7.04 3.86
C ASN A 18 -3.55 -7.25 5.24
N ARG A 19 -4.45 -8.24 5.40
CA ARG A 19 -4.98 -8.61 6.72
C ARG A 19 -3.88 -9.07 7.67
N GLY A 20 -2.96 -9.91 7.18
CA GLY A 20 -1.78 -10.33 7.94
C GLY A 20 -0.91 -9.14 8.35
N ARG A 21 -0.65 -8.21 7.42
CA ARG A 21 0.12 -6.97 7.68
C ARG A 21 -0.56 -6.03 8.68
N LEU A 22 -1.89 -6.04 8.76
CA LEU A 22 -2.67 -5.24 9.70
C LEU A 22 -2.87 -5.92 11.06
N SER A 23 -2.38 -7.15 11.25
CA SER A 23 -2.62 -7.95 12.46
C SER A 23 -4.11 -8.03 12.83
N LEU A 24 -4.97 -8.18 11.82
CA LEU A 24 -6.40 -8.45 12.03
C LEU A 24 -6.55 -9.88 12.59
N PRO A 25 -7.54 -10.15 13.47
CA PRO A 25 -7.68 -11.46 14.09
C PRO A 25 -8.00 -12.48 12.99
N ASP A 26 -7.29 -13.60 13.02
CA ASP A 26 -7.42 -14.63 11.99
C ASP A 26 -8.53 -15.63 12.34
N THR A 27 -9.30 -15.96 11.31
CA THR A 27 -10.08 -17.19 11.18
C THR A 27 -9.57 -18.05 10.00
N TRP A 28 -8.40 -17.73 9.43
CA TRP A 28 -7.94 -18.31 8.16
C TRP A 28 -6.45 -18.70 8.18
N GLU A 29 -6.06 -19.58 7.26
CA GLU A 29 -4.77 -20.27 7.18
C GLU A 29 -3.68 -19.40 6.52
N THR A 30 -2.55 -19.18 7.21
CA THR A 30 -1.41 -18.39 6.69
C THR A 30 -0.54 -19.15 5.69
N ALA A 31 -0.88 -20.40 5.38
CA ALA A 31 -0.19 -21.21 4.40
C ALA A 31 -0.17 -20.52 3.02
N GLY A 32 0.98 -20.57 2.35
CA GLY A 32 1.14 -20.07 0.98
C GLY A 32 1.26 -18.55 0.82
N LEU A 33 1.17 -17.74 1.88
CA LEU A 33 1.34 -16.27 1.75
C LEU A 33 2.73 -15.88 1.27
N ALA A 34 3.79 -16.52 1.79
CA ALA A 34 5.16 -16.25 1.36
C ALA A 34 5.35 -16.56 -0.14
N ALA A 35 4.83 -17.70 -0.61
CA ALA A 35 4.87 -18.07 -2.02
C ALA A 35 4.05 -17.11 -2.90
N ALA A 36 2.92 -16.61 -2.39
CA ALA A 36 2.15 -15.58 -3.06
C ALA A 36 2.95 -14.27 -3.16
N GLU A 37 3.58 -13.79 -2.09
CA GLU A 37 4.43 -12.59 -2.13
C GLU A 37 5.59 -12.75 -3.11
N GLU A 38 6.27 -13.90 -3.13
CA GLU A 38 7.34 -14.19 -4.10
C GLU A 38 6.82 -14.14 -5.55
N THR A 39 5.65 -14.73 -5.80
CA THR A 39 5.01 -14.69 -7.12
C THR A 39 4.67 -13.26 -7.54
N LEU A 40 4.03 -12.49 -6.65
CA LEU A 40 3.66 -11.11 -6.93
C LEU A 40 4.90 -10.24 -7.12
N GLU A 41 5.98 -10.52 -6.39
CA GLU A 41 7.27 -9.88 -6.57
C GLU A 41 7.87 -10.16 -7.94
N ALA A 42 7.87 -11.43 -8.37
CA ALA A 42 8.37 -11.83 -9.68
C ALA A 42 7.58 -11.23 -10.84
N LEU A 43 6.25 -11.12 -10.70
CA LEU A 43 5.36 -10.65 -11.76
C LEU A 43 5.26 -9.13 -11.84
N PHE A 44 5.26 -8.45 -10.69
CA PHE A 44 4.87 -7.03 -10.63
C PHE A 44 5.91 -6.10 -10.01
N ARG A 45 6.98 -6.61 -9.39
CA ARG A 45 8.02 -5.81 -8.71
C ARG A 45 7.45 -4.71 -7.79
N PRO A 46 6.44 -4.98 -6.94
CA PRO A 46 5.91 -3.98 -6.02
C PRO A 46 6.96 -3.48 -5.01
N SER A 47 8.02 -4.25 -4.74
CA SER A 47 9.16 -3.78 -3.92
C SER A 47 9.85 -2.53 -4.47
N GLU A 48 9.66 -2.20 -5.74
CA GLU A 48 10.22 -1.02 -6.42
C GLU A 48 9.17 0.06 -6.67
N LYS A 49 7.96 -0.07 -6.10
CA LYS A 49 6.81 0.77 -6.41
C LYS A 49 6.12 1.28 -5.15
N LEU A 50 6.02 2.61 -5.03
CA LEU A 50 5.33 3.29 -3.94
C LEU A 50 4.22 4.17 -4.50
N ALA A 51 2.96 3.84 -4.17
CA ALA A 51 1.83 4.73 -4.39
C ALA A 51 1.73 5.73 -3.23
N VAL A 52 1.48 7.00 -3.56
CA VAL A 52 1.47 8.14 -2.65
C VAL A 52 0.24 9.01 -2.88
N TYR A 53 -0.54 9.25 -1.84
CA TYR A 53 -1.70 10.16 -1.85
C TYR A 53 -1.48 11.42 -0.99
N GLY A 54 -0.41 11.47 -0.19
CA GLY A 54 -0.24 12.44 0.88
C GLY A 54 1.08 13.20 0.84
N THR A 55 1.67 13.39 2.03
CA THR A 55 2.77 14.33 2.27
C THR A 55 4.12 13.91 1.66
N LEU A 56 4.26 12.68 1.20
CA LEU A 56 5.44 12.20 0.46
C LEU A 56 5.45 12.61 -1.02
N ALA A 57 4.33 13.07 -1.58
CA ALA A 57 4.24 13.38 -3.01
C ALA A 57 5.18 14.54 -3.42
N PRO A 58 5.60 14.65 -4.69
CA PRO A 58 6.46 15.75 -5.15
C PRO A 58 5.93 17.12 -4.73
N GLY A 59 6.82 17.95 -4.15
CA GLY A 59 6.50 19.29 -3.67
C GLY A 59 5.71 19.34 -2.35
N LYS A 60 5.49 18.21 -1.67
CA LYS A 60 4.87 18.16 -0.34
C LYS A 60 5.92 18.12 0.78
N VAL A 61 5.49 18.44 1.99
CA VAL A 61 6.37 18.69 3.15
C VAL A 61 7.31 17.52 3.49
N ASN A 62 6.87 16.27 3.31
CA ASN A 62 7.66 15.08 3.62
C ASN A 62 8.34 14.47 2.39
N HIS A 63 8.27 15.12 1.22
CA HIS A 63 8.89 14.60 -0.01
C HIS A 63 10.40 14.35 0.13
N HIS A 64 11.07 15.13 0.97
CA HIS A 64 12.49 14.99 1.25
C HIS A 64 12.88 13.59 1.78
N HIS A 65 11.95 12.82 2.36
CA HIS A 65 12.19 11.44 2.75
C HIS A 65 12.37 10.48 1.56
N ILE A 66 11.88 10.80 0.37
CA ILE A 66 11.99 9.90 -0.80
C ILE A 66 12.65 10.55 -2.01
N ALA A 67 12.99 11.85 -1.92
CA ALA A 67 13.64 12.60 -2.99
C ALA A 67 14.98 11.99 -3.43
N ASP A 68 15.74 11.41 -2.48
CA ASP A 68 17.02 10.79 -2.74
C ASP A 68 16.92 9.48 -3.54
N LEU A 69 15.73 8.86 -3.62
CA LEU A 69 15.52 7.57 -4.27
C LEU A 69 15.55 7.66 -5.80
N GLY A 70 15.43 8.87 -6.37
CA GLY A 70 15.32 9.07 -7.82
C GLY A 70 14.14 8.30 -8.42
N GLY A 71 14.26 7.86 -9.68
CA GLY A 71 13.22 7.08 -10.36
C GLY A 71 12.18 7.95 -11.08
N ASN A 72 11.08 7.32 -11.47
CA ASN A 72 10.04 7.96 -12.28
C ASN A 72 8.74 8.13 -11.50
N TRP A 73 8.07 9.25 -11.75
CA TRP A 73 6.75 9.55 -11.22
C TRP A 73 5.69 9.39 -12.31
N ALA A 74 4.55 8.78 -11.97
CA ALA A 74 3.41 8.65 -12.87
C ALA A 74 2.09 8.89 -12.11
N ASP A 75 1.05 9.26 -12.85
CA ASP A 75 -0.32 9.30 -12.35
C ASP A 75 -1.00 7.93 -12.47
N THR A 76 -1.74 7.55 -11.44
CA THR A 76 -2.52 6.31 -11.39
C THR A 76 -3.67 6.47 -10.38
N ALA A 77 -4.54 5.48 -10.27
CA ALA A 77 -5.58 5.44 -9.25
C ALA A 77 -5.54 4.14 -8.44
N LEU A 78 -6.24 4.14 -7.32
CA LEU A 78 -6.58 2.95 -6.51
C LEU A 78 -7.93 3.19 -5.83
N ARG A 79 -8.49 2.18 -5.16
CA ARG A 79 -9.76 2.32 -4.43
C ARG A 79 -9.56 2.38 -2.92
N GLY A 80 -10.14 3.39 -2.30
CA GLY A 80 -10.11 3.62 -0.87
C GLY A 80 -10.73 4.97 -0.51
N THR A 81 -10.79 5.25 0.79
CA THR A 81 -11.33 6.49 1.33
C THR A 81 -10.27 7.25 2.10
N LEU A 82 -10.24 8.57 1.89
CA LEU A 82 -9.36 9.46 2.63
C LEU A 82 -10.09 10.08 3.80
N GLY A 83 -9.45 10.06 4.96
CA GLY A 83 -9.80 10.82 6.15
C GLY A 83 -8.59 11.58 6.68
N GLN A 84 -8.68 11.99 7.93
CA GLN A 84 -7.54 12.52 8.67
C GLN A 84 -7.04 11.47 9.66
N VAL A 85 -5.72 11.44 9.87
CA VAL A 85 -5.14 10.65 10.96
C VAL A 85 -5.67 11.22 12.29
N PRO A 86 -6.29 10.39 13.15
CA PRO A 86 -7.00 10.89 14.32
C PRO A 86 -6.07 11.36 15.45
N GLN A 87 -4.89 10.73 15.58
CA GLN A 87 -3.95 10.98 16.69
C GLN A 87 -2.52 10.59 16.30
N GLY A 88 -1.54 11.00 17.13
CA GLY A 88 -0.14 10.64 16.96
C GLY A 88 0.68 11.65 16.14
N ILE A 89 1.84 11.24 15.65
CA ILE A 89 2.80 12.15 14.98
C ILE A 89 2.29 12.67 13.63
N HIS A 90 1.36 11.94 13.02
CA HIS A 90 0.74 12.31 11.74
C HIS A 90 -0.66 12.93 11.91
N GLN A 91 -1.10 13.25 13.13
CA GLN A 91 -2.45 13.77 13.41
C GLN A 91 -2.82 14.93 12.48
N GLY A 92 -4.03 14.87 11.91
CA GLY A 92 -4.56 15.88 10.99
C GLY A 92 -4.04 15.78 9.55
N LEU A 93 -3.00 14.97 9.29
CA LEU A 93 -2.56 14.65 7.92
C LEU A 93 -3.52 13.66 7.24
N PRO A 94 -3.46 13.53 5.90
CA PRO A 94 -4.28 12.55 5.19
C PRO A 94 -3.99 11.11 5.64
N GLY A 95 -5.05 10.36 5.95
CA GLY A 95 -5.01 8.92 6.23
C GLY A 95 -5.87 8.16 5.23
N LEU A 96 -5.35 7.05 4.69
CA LEU A 96 -6.07 6.19 3.76
C LEU A 96 -6.63 4.96 4.48
N CYS A 97 -7.91 4.67 4.23
CA CYS A 97 -8.53 3.36 4.47
C CYS A 97 -8.75 2.67 3.13
N LEU A 98 -8.23 1.45 2.96
CA LEU A 98 -8.51 0.67 1.74
C LEU A 98 -9.96 0.19 1.74
N ASP A 99 -10.64 0.42 0.62
CA ASP A 99 -12.01 -0.02 0.40
C ASP A 99 -12.17 -0.36 -1.10
N PRO A 100 -12.21 -1.65 -1.47
CA PRO A 100 -12.38 -2.06 -2.86
C PRO A 100 -13.74 -1.68 -3.47
N ALA A 101 -14.75 -1.37 -2.64
CA ALA A 101 -16.05 -0.92 -3.12
C ALA A 101 -16.10 0.60 -3.37
N ALA A 102 -15.10 1.36 -2.91
CA ALA A 102 -15.01 2.80 -3.11
C ALA A 102 -14.73 3.16 -4.59
N ALA A 103 -15.02 4.42 -4.92
CA ALA A 103 -14.63 4.99 -6.21
C ALA A 103 -13.09 5.06 -6.33
N PRO A 104 -12.52 4.94 -7.54
CA PRO A 104 -11.09 5.17 -7.76
C PRO A 104 -10.71 6.59 -7.35
N MET A 105 -9.62 6.71 -6.60
CA MET A 105 -9.03 7.98 -6.19
C MET A 105 -7.62 8.13 -6.79
N PRO A 106 -7.23 9.35 -7.19
CA PRO A 106 -5.93 9.60 -7.79
C PRO A 106 -4.79 9.45 -6.77
N VAL A 107 -3.68 8.86 -7.21
CA VAL A 107 -2.43 8.78 -6.47
C VAL A 107 -1.24 9.00 -7.40
N LYS A 108 -0.12 9.42 -6.84
CA LYS A 108 1.17 9.45 -7.54
C LYS A 108 1.89 8.13 -7.32
N LEU A 109 2.43 7.54 -8.38
CA LEU A 109 3.25 6.35 -8.31
C LEU A 109 4.72 6.73 -8.48
N LEU A 110 5.55 6.41 -7.49
CA LEU A 110 7.00 6.39 -7.61
C LEU A 110 7.46 4.98 -8.00
N VAL A 111 8.23 4.88 -9.08
CA VAL A 111 8.93 3.66 -9.48
C VAL A 111 10.43 3.88 -9.34
N SER A 112 11.07 3.16 -8.42
CA SER A 112 12.50 3.22 -8.18
C SER A 112 13.04 1.92 -7.59
N VAL A 113 14.11 1.39 -8.20
CA VAL A 113 14.86 0.22 -7.70
C VAL A 113 15.46 0.46 -6.30
N ARG A 114 15.65 1.73 -5.91
CA ARG A 114 16.22 2.11 -4.61
C ARG A 114 15.22 2.01 -3.47
N LEU A 115 13.92 1.82 -3.76
CA LEU A 115 12.91 1.60 -2.73
C LEU A 115 13.16 0.31 -1.94
N ALA A 116 13.68 -0.74 -2.59
CA ALA A 116 13.98 -2.02 -1.94
C ALA A 116 14.86 -1.87 -0.67
N ALA A 117 15.80 -0.93 -0.68
CA ALA A 117 16.66 -0.62 0.47
C ALA A 117 16.11 0.47 1.40
N ALA A 118 15.08 1.21 0.98
CA ALA A 118 14.50 2.33 1.73
C ALA A 118 13.32 1.93 2.61
N TRP A 119 12.77 0.75 2.42
CA TRP A 119 11.54 0.32 3.09
C TRP A 119 11.60 0.40 4.61
N ALA A 120 12.68 -0.08 5.24
CA ALA A 120 12.82 -0.04 6.69
C ALA A 120 12.82 1.40 7.26
N ARG A 121 13.50 2.34 6.59
CA ARG A 121 13.53 3.75 7.05
C ARG A 121 12.20 4.46 6.81
N LEU A 122 11.46 4.10 5.75
CA LEU A 122 10.13 4.64 5.51
C LEU A 122 9.12 4.09 6.52
N ASP A 123 9.19 2.80 6.86
CA ASP A 123 8.36 2.22 7.91
C ASP A 123 8.59 2.89 9.27
N ALA A 124 9.84 3.18 9.61
CA ALA A 124 10.18 3.88 10.84
C ALA A 124 9.66 5.33 10.87
N PHE A 125 9.67 6.03 9.73
CA PHE A 125 9.11 7.38 9.61
C PHE A 125 7.57 7.40 9.72
N GLU A 126 6.92 6.44 9.07
CA GLU A 126 5.46 6.33 9.03
C GLU A 126 4.87 5.83 10.35
N GLY A 127 5.66 5.09 11.14
CA GLY A 127 5.42 4.89 12.56
C GLY A 127 4.24 3.99 12.92
N GLU A 128 3.58 4.33 14.02
CA GLU A 128 2.48 3.55 14.60
C GLU A 128 1.11 3.89 13.99
N GLU A 129 1.04 4.94 13.17
CA GLU A 129 -0.19 5.41 12.55
C GLU A 129 -0.45 4.71 11.22
N MET A 130 0.62 4.32 10.54
CA MET A 130 0.57 3.83 9.16
C MET A 130 1.18 2.43 9.04
N GLN A 131 0.60 1.60 8.17
CA GLN A 131 1.08 0.29 7.79
C GLN A 131 1.32 0.26 6.28
N ARG A 132 2.46 -0.31 5.86
CA ARG A 132 2.70 -0.59 4.44
C ARG A 132 1.86 -1.78 3.99
N LEU A 133 1.00 -1.55 3.00
CA LEU A 133 0.10 -2.53 2.37
C LEU A 133 0.40 -2.65 0.88
N LEU A 134 -0.08 -3.72 0.25
CA LEU A 134 0.06 -3.98 -1.18
C LEU A 134 -1.29 -3.79 -1.88
N VAL A 135 -1.34 -2.95 -2.93
CA VAL A 135 -2.61 -2.59 -3.59
C VAL A 135 -2.55 -2.79 -5.10
N PRO A 136 -3.67 -3.13 -5.74
CA PRO A 136 -3.80 -3.01 -7.18
C PRO A 136 -3.93 -1.54 -7.56
N LEU A 137 -3.27 -1.20 -8.66
CA LEU A 137 -3.38 0.10 -9.30
C LEU A 137 -4.33 0.00 -10.49
N GLU A 138 -5.06 1.08 -10.72
CA GLU A 138 -5.96 1.26 -11.85
C GLU A 138 -5.49 2.44 -12.72
N ARG A 139 -5.55 2.26 -14.04
CA ARG A 139 -5.37 3.32 -15.03
C ARG A 139 -6.38 3.10 -16.15
N ASP A 140 -7.15 4.14 -16.47
CA ASP A 140 -8.19 4.10 -17.52
C ASP A 140 -9.21 2.95 -17.35
N GLY A 141 -9.53 2.63 -16.09
CA GLY A 141 -10.46 1.55 -15.72
C GLY A 141 -9.88 0.13 -15.83
N ALA A 142 -8.59 -0.01 -16.13
CA ALA A 142 -7.90 -1.29 -16.23
C ALA A 142 -6.84 -1.46 -15.15
N PHE A 143 -6.51 -2.71 -14.85
CA PHE A 143 -5.41 -3.07 -13.95
C PHE A 143 -4.07 -2.59 -14.52
N ALA A 144 -3.34 -1.80 -13.73
CA ALA A 144 -2.06 -1.19 -14.12
C ALA A 144 -0.85 -1.76 -13.37
N GLY A 145 -1.05 -2.72 -12.47
CA GLY A 145 -0.01 -3.38 -11.68
C GLY A 145 -0.25 -3.30 -10.18
N LEU A 146 0.80 -3.58 -9.42
CA LEU A 146 0.79 -3.53 -7.95
C LEU A 146 1.80 -2.51 -7.44
N ALA A 147 1.50 -1.90 -6.29
CA ALA A 147 2.43 -1.04 -5.57
C ALA A 147 2.24 -1.17 -4.05
N ASN A 148 3.30 -0.87 -3.32
CA ASN A 148 3.19 -0.64 -1.89
C ASN A 148 2.56 0.74 -1.63
N ILE A 149 1.85 0.87 -0.52
CA ILE A 149 1.24 2.11 -0.05
C ILE A 149 1.17 2.13 1.47
N TYR A 150 1.32 3.30 2.09
CA TYR A 150 1.06 3.46 3.52
C TYR A 150 -0.43 3.73 3.73
N SER A 151 -1.09 2.98 4.60
CA SER A 151 -2.50 3.12 4.93
C SER A 151 -2.66 3.14 6.45
N LEU A 152 -3.74 3.69 6.96
CA LEU A 152 -4.00 3.72 8.40
C LEU A 152 -3.92 2.32 9.00
N ARG A 153 -3.22 2.19 10.14
CA ARG A 153 -3.26 0.95 10.93
C ARG A 153 -4.68 0.70 11.43
N ARG A 154 -4.97 -0.57 11.74
CA ARG A 154 -6.24 -0.99 12.34
C ARG A 154 -6.64 -0.15 13.56
N SER A 155 -5.69 0.15 14.44
CA SER A 155 -5.92 0.98 15.64
C SER A 155 -6.41 2.39 15.29
N MET A 156 -5.87 2.99 14.23
CA MET A 156 -6.27 4.30 13.75
C MET A 156 -7.65 4.26 13.08
N ILE A 157 -7.95 3.20 12.32
CA ILE A 157 -9.28 3.00 11.71
C ILE A 157 -10.36 2.88 12.79
N ALA A 158 -10.10 2.11 13.86
CA ALA A 158 -11.03 1.95 14.97
C ALA A 158 -11.28 3.24 15.77
N ALA A 159 -10.37 4.21 15.69
CA ALA A 159 -10.52 5.52 16.31
C ALA A 159 -11.29 6.54 15.45
N LEU A 160 -11.63 6.19 14.20
CA LEU A 160 -12.47 7.00 13.30
C LEU A 160 -13.97 6.72 13.44
N THR A 161 -14.35 5.66 14.17
CA THR A 161 -15.73 5.21 14.43
C THR A 161 -16.17 5.56 15.83
#